data_AF-A0ABD1UTZ9-F1
#
_entry.id   AF-A0ABD1UTZ9-F1
#
_cell.length_a   1.000
_cell.length_b   1.000
_cell.length_c   1.000
_cell.angle_alpha   90.00
_cell.angle_beta   90.00
_cell.angle_gamma   90.00
#
_symmetry.space_group_name_H-M   'P 1'
#
loop_
_entity.id
_entity.type
_entity.pdbx_description
1 polymer ?
#
loop_
_entity_poly.entity_id
_entity_poly.type
_entity_poly.pdbx_seq_one_letter_code
_entity_poly.pdbx_strand_id
1 'polypeptide(L)'
;MSTYASALNLDAAVNGLLSLHESADEPFTLTSFPWIKLTKNDFVDPFNKRDPSGPLFDFIMETKIAMRNSYGLLVNSFYELEPSFVDYWNCEYKPKAFFIGPLCLNRSPKMEPVLHQEYCKCIQWLDQKLRQERPVLYVAFGSQA
;
A
#
# COMPACT_ATOMS: atom_id res chain seq x y z
N MET A 1 1.85 -3.22 -0.44
CA MET A 1 1.23 -2.22 -1.34
C MET A 1 -0.25 -2.54 -1.41
N SER A 2 -1.13 -1.61 -1.07
CA SER A 2 -2.58 -1.85 -1.13
C SER A 2 -3.10 -1.64 -2.56
N THR A 3 -4.28 -2.17 -2.87
CA THR A 3 -4.87 -2.09 -4.22
C THR A 3 -5.35 -0.68 -4.52
N TYR A 4 -5.76 0.08 -3.50
CA TYR A 4 -6.00 1.53 -3.61
C TYR A 4 -4.81 2.23 -4.24
N ALA A 5 -3.64 2.17 -3.61
CA ALA A 5 -2.46 2.91 -4.08
C ALA A 5 -2.05 2.49 -5.51
N SER A 6 -2.12 1.19 -5.82
CA SER A 6 -1.83 0.67 -7.16
C SER A 6 -2.80 1.18 -8.22
N ALA A 7 -4.11 1.20 -7.91
CA ALA A 7 -5.14 1.70 -8.82
C ALA A 7 -4.99 3.19 -9.11
N LEU A 8 -4.72 4.02 -8.09
CA LEU A 8 -4.52 5.45 -8.29
C LEU A 8 -3.27 5.74 -9.14
N ASN A 9 -2.17 5.04 -8.87
CA ASN A 9 -0.94 5.18 -9.65
C ASN A 9 -1.14 4.76 -11.10
N LEU A 10 -1.89 3.68 -11.33
CA LEU A 10 -2.20 3.21 -12.68
C LEU A 10 -3.06 4.22 -13.43
N ASP A 11 -4.15 4.69 -12.84
CA ASP A 11 -5.05 5.66 -13.47
C ASP A 11 -4.31 6.97 -13.80
N ALA A 12 -3.54 7.50 -12.85
CA ALA A 12 -2.74 8.71 -13.06
C ALA A 12 -1.72 8.54 -14.20
N ALA A 13 -1.07 7.38 -14.29
CA ALA A 13 -0.08 7.09 -15.33
C ALA A 13 -0.71 6.90 -16.70
N VAL A 14 -1.79 6.11 -16.80
CA VAL A 14 -2.49 5.83 -18.08
C VAL A 14 -3.09 7.10 -18.68
N ASN A 15 -3.60 7.98 -17.83
CA ASN A 15 -4.19 9.25 -18.25
C ASN A 15 -3.17 10.41 -18.33
N GLY A 16 -1.89 10.16 -18.03
CA GLY A 16 -0.82 11.17 -18.12
C GLY A 16 -1.00 12.35 -17.16
N LEU A 17 -1.75 12.21 -16.06
CA LEU A 17 -2.18 13.32 -15.21
C LEU A 17 -1.00 14.07 -14.58
N LEU A 18 0.07 13.37 -14.23
CA LEU A 18 1.25 13.96 -13.60
C LEU A 18 2.06 14.88 -14.53
N SER A 19 1.90 14.71 -15.84
CA SER A 19 2.55 15.55 -16.86
C SER A 19 1.69 16.74 -17.29
N LEU A 20 0.38 16.72 -17.02
CA LEU A 20 -0.57 17.78 -17.39
C LEU A 20 -0.52 18.99 -16.46
N HIS A 21 -0.23 18.77 -15.18
CA HIS A 21 -0.13 19.84 -14.19
C HIS A 21 1.31 20.34 -14.08
N GLU A 22 1.55 21.63 -13.89
CA GLU A 22 2.91 22.18 -13.80
C GLU A 22 3.38 22.27 -12.34
N SER A 23 2.51 22.72 -11.44
CA SER A 23 2.83 22.88 -10.03
C SER A 23 2.70 21.56 -9.27
N ALA A 24 3.57 21.37 -8.26
CA ALA A 24 3.56 20.17 -7.43
C ALA A 24 2.35 20.12 -6.48
N ASP A 25 1.88 21.28 -6.04
CA ASP A 25 0.78 21.45 -5.09
C ASP A 25 -0.58 21.66 -5.76
N GLU A 26 -0.62 21.71 -7.09
CA GLU A 26 -1.85 21.85 -7.84
C GLU A 26 -2.69 20.57 -7.71
N PRO A 27 -3.91 20.65 -7.15
CA PRO A 27 -4.76 19.48 -7.01
C PRO A 27 -5.42 19.12 -8.34
N PHE A 28 -5.44 17.83 -8.65
CA PHE A 28 -6.12 17.26 -9.81
C PHE A 28 -6.95 16.04 -9.40
N THR A 29 -7.95 15.73 -10.21
CA THR A 29 -8.81 14.55 -10.01
C THR A 29 -8.40 13.42 -10.92
N LEU A 30 -8.57 12.19 -10.44
CA LEU A 30 -8.37 10.99 -11.26
C LEU A 30 -9.51 10.78 -12.25
N THR A 31 -9.23 10.13 -13.38
CA THR A 31 -10.20 9.91 -14.45
C THR A 31 -11.22 8.86 -14.03
N SER A 32 -10.76 7.70 -13.57
CA SER A 32 -11.64 6.63 -13.10
C SER A 32 -12.15 6.81 -11.66
N PHE A 33 -11.57 7.76 -10.91
CA PHE A 33 -11.93 8.05 -9.52
C PHE A 33 -12.13 9.56 -9.28
N PRO A 34 -13.16 10.18 -9.88
CA PRO A 34 -13.31 11.65 -9.88
C PRO A 34 -13.56 12.27 -8.49
N TRP A 35 -13.90 11.47 -7.49
CA TRP A 35 -14.04 11.91 -6.10
C TRP A 35 -12.71 11.99 -5.34
N ILE A 36 -11.61 11.51 -5.93
CA ILE A 36 -10.27 11.54 -5.32
C ILE A 36 -9.50 12.71 -5.93
N LYS A 37 -8.99 13.58 -5.06
CA LYS A 37 -8.09 14.68 -5.42
C LYS A 37 -6.70 14.39 -4.91
N LEU A 38 -5.72 14.53 -5.78
CA LEU A 38 -4.31 14.34 -5.48
C LEU A 38 -3.51 15.53 -5.99
N THR A 39 -2.31 15.66 -5.47
CA THR A 39 -1.25 16.55 -5.93
C THR A 39 -0.09 15.69 -6.41
N LYS A 40 0.92 16.27 -7.07
CA LYS A 40 2.12 15.49 -7.43
C LYS A 40 2.88 15.01 -6.19
N ASN A 41 2.78 15.74 -5.09
CA ASN A 41 3.43 15.42 -3.83
C ASN A 41 2.86 14.15 -3.15
N ASP A 42 1.68 13.69 -3.56
CA ASP A 42 1.11 12.42 -3.09
C ASP A 42 1.78 11.19 -3.75
N PHE A 43 2.65 11.40 -4.72
CA PHE A 43 3.42 10.36 -5.41
C PHE A 43 4.86 10.32 -4.90
N VAL A 44 5.44 9.13 -4.84
CA VAL A 44 6.80 8.92 -4.36
C VAL A 44 7.81 9.18 -5.49
N ASP A 45 8.97 9.74 -5.15
CA ASP A 45 10.10 9.85 -6.08
C ASP A 45 10.43 8.48 -6.72
N PRO A 46 10.66 8.39 -8.04
CA PRO A 46 10.76 9.50 -8.99
C PRO A 46 9.43 9.85 -9.71
N PHE A 47 8.30 9.25 -9.33
CA PHE A 47 7.02 9.39 -10.05
C PHE A 47 6.34 10.75 -9.84
N ASN A 48 6.72 11.51 -8.83
CA ASN A 48 6.26 12.89 -8.67
C ASN A 48 6.94 13.89 -9.63
N LYS A 49 7.92 13.45 -10.42
CA LYS A 49 8.65 14.29 -11.38
C LYS A 49 7.96 14.29 -12.75
N ARG A 50 8.14 15.39 -13.50
CA ARG A 50 7.62 15.52 -14.88
C ARG A 50 8.28 14.56 -15.86
N ASP A 51 9.56 14.28 -15.67
CA ASP A 51 10.35 13.33 -16.46
C ASP A 51 11.08 12.38 -15.50
N PRO A 52 10.38 11.33 -15.00
CA PRO A 52 10.96 10.36 -14.09
C PRO A 52 12.10 9.60 -14.77
N SER A 53 13.27 9.53 -14.13
CA SER A 53 14.43 8.82 -14.66
C SER A 53 15.34 8.31 -13.53
N GLY A 54 16.33 7.50 -13.91
CA GLY A 54 17.36 6.96 -13.03
C GLY A 54 17.09 5.52 -12.56
N PRO A 55 18.04 4.92 -11.82
CA PRO A 55 18.04 3.48 -11.58
C PRO A 55 16.79 2.93 -10.87
N LEU A 56 16.19 3.72 -9.97
CA LEU A 56 14.95 3.34 -9.30
C LEU A 56 13.76 3.34 -10.27
N PHE A 57 13.69 4.32 -11.17
CA PHE A 57 12.65 4.36 -12.20
C PHE A 57 12.77 3.15 -13.12
N ASP A 58 13.98 2.87 -13.62
CA ASP A 58 14.26 1.74 -14.51
C ASP A 58 13.85 0.43 -13.85
N PHE A 59 14.28 0.20 -12.61
CA PHE A 59 13.91 -1.00 -11.84
C PHE A 59 12.39 -1.17 -11.69
N ILE A 60 11.66 -0.09 -11.41
CA ILE A 60 10.20 -0.14 -11.26
C ILE A 60 9.52 -0.39 -12.61
N MET A 61 10.01 0.20 -13.71
CA MET A 61 9.49 -0.09 -15.04
C MET A 61 9.68 -1.55 -15.43
N GLU A 62 10.88 -2.10 -15.21
CA GLU A 62 11.16 -3.52 -15.47
C GLU A 62 10.28 -4.44 -14.61
N THR A 63 10.09 -4.09 -13.32
CA THR A 63 9.20 -4.83 -12.42
C THR A 63 7.74 -4.77 -12.92
N LYS A 64 7.26 -3.62 -13.41
CA LYS A 64 5.92 -3.49 -14.00
C LYS A 64 5.76 -4.31 -15.27
N ILE A 65 6.79 -4.37 -16.13
CA ILE A 65 6.78 -5.20 -17.34
C ILE A 65 6.69 -6.69 -16.96
N ALA A 66 7.54 -7.14 -16.02
CA ALA A 66 7.51 -8.51 -15.52
C ALA A 66 6.16 -8.85 -14.85
N MET A 67 5.61 -7.92 -14.07
CA MET A 67 4.30 -8.02 -13.45
C MET A 67 3.20 -8.21 -14.50
N ARG A 68 3.21 -7.42 -15.59
CA ARG A 68 2.25 -7.52 -16.69
C ARG A 68 2.30 -8.86 -17.42
N ASN A 69 3.48 -9.48 -17.50
CA ASN A 69 3.70 -10.75 -18.16
C ASN A 69 3.47 -11.97 -17.25
N SER A 70 3.15 -11.74 -15.97
CA SER A 70 2.85 -12.81 -15.02
C SER A 70 1.44 -13.39 -15.26
N TYR A 71 1.20 -14.63 -14.82
CA TYR A 71 -0.12 -15.27 -14.93
C TYR A 71 -1.20 -14.53 -14.12
N GLY A 72 -0.82 -14.03 -12.95
CA GLY A 72 -1.71 -13.38 -11.99
C GLY A 72 -0.92 -12.74 -10.86
N LEU A 73 -1.58 -11.86 -10.10
CA LEU A 73 -1.00 -11.19 -8.95
C LEU A 73 -1.63 -11.72 -7.67
N LEU A 74 -0.81 -12.17 -6.72
CA LEU A 74 -1.27 -12.51 -5.39
C LEU A 74 -1.19 -11.26 -4.50
N VAL A 75 -2.33 -10.84 -3.97
CA VAL A 75 -2.44 -9.64 -3.14
C VAL A 75 -2.86 -10.04 -1.74
N ASN A 76 -2.07 -9.64 -0.74
CA ASN A 76 -2.44 -9.76 0.68
C ASN A 76 -3.41 -8.64 1.07
N SER A 77 -4.62 -8.72 0.52
CA SER A 77 -5.78 -7.89 0.82
C SER A 77 -7.03 -8.74 0.57
N PHE A 78 -8.21 -8.22 0.88
CA PHE A 78 -9.50 -8.86 0.64
C PHE A 78 -10.47 -7.85 0.02
N TYR A 79 -11.48 -8.34 -0.69
CA TYR A 79 -12.33 -7.51 -1.55
C TYR A 79 -13.04 -6.40 -0.77
N GLU A 80 -13.60 -6.73 0.40
CA GLU A 80 -14.43 -5.85 1.21
C GLU A 80 -13.66 -4.63 1.75
N LEU A 81 -12.33 -4.66 1.76
CA LEU A 81 -11.50 -3.54 2.20
C LEU A 81 -11.44 -2.42 1.15
N GLU A 82 -11.36 -2.78 -0.14
CA GLU A 82 -11.08 -1.85 -1.25
C GLU A 82 -11.88 -2.19 -2.54
N PRO A 83 -13.21 -2.39 -2.47
CA PRO A 83 -13.99 -3.03 -3.53
C PRO A 83 -13.90 -2.30 -4.88
N SER A 84 -14.09 -0.98 -4.90
CA SER A 84 -14.05 -0.18 -6.13
C SER A 84 -12.68 -0.23 -6.84
N PHE A 85 -11.60 -0.36 -6.08
CA PHE A 85 -10.24 -0.42 -6.63
C PHE A 85 -9.89 -1.82 -7.11
N VAL A 86 -10.42 -2.85 -6.45
CA VAL A 86 -10.33 -4.25 -6.88
C VAL A 86 -11.03 -4.43 -8.22
N ASP A 87 -12.25 -3.92 -8.34
CA ASP A 87 -13.05 -4.04 -9.55
C ASP A 87 -12.38 -3.29 -10.71
N TYR A 88 -11.94 -2.05 -10.48
CA TYR A 88 -11.15 -1.30 -11.46
C TYR A 88 -9.92 -2.08 -11.94
N TRP A 89 -9.12 -2.63 -11.01
CA TRP A 89 -7.92 -3.37 -11.37
C TRP A 89 -8.23 -4.58 -12.25
N ASN A 90 -9.22 -5.39 -11.88
CA ASN A 90 -9.54 -6.62 -12.60
C ASN A 90 -10.32 -6.38 -13.91
N CYS A 91 -10.96 -5.22 -14.08
CA CYS A 91 -11.64 -4.83 -15.32
C CYS A 91 -10.67 -4.17 -16.32
N GLU A 92 -9.92 -3.17 -15.87
CA GLU A 92 -9.13 -2.29 -16.75
C GLU A 92 -7.67 -2.74 -16.91
N TYR A 93 -7.20 -3.64 -16.05
CA TYR A 93 -5.79 -4.04 -16.02
C TYR A 93 -5.59 -5.55 -16.10
N LYS A 94 -4.38 -5.94 -16.56
CA LYS A 94 -3.91 -7.33 -16.60
C LYS A 94 -2.48 -7.43 -16.06
N PRO A 95 -2.14 -8.50 -15.32
CA PRO A 95 -2.93 -9.72 -15.12
C PRO A 95 -3.91 -9.63 -13.94
N LYS A 96 -4.81 -10.62 -13.86
CA LYS A 96 -5.83 -10.72 -12.80
C LYS A 96 -5.18 -10.72 -11.40
N ALA A 97 -5.73 -9.94 -10.49
CA ALA A 97 -5.35 -9.96 -9.08
C ALA A 97 -6.23 -10.95 -8.29
N PHE A 98 -5.57 -11.77 -7.48
CA PHE A 98 -6.16 -12.73 -6.55
C PHE A 98 -5.91 -12.23 -5.12
N PHE A 99 -6.99 -11.88 -4.44
CA PHE A 99 -7.00 -11.29 -3.11
C PHE A 99 -7.10 -12.41 -2.08
N ILE A 100 -5.95 -12.82 -1.54
CA ILE A 100 -5.83 -14.02 -0.68
C ILE A 100 -5.64 -13.67 0.80
N GLY A 101 -5.85 -12.40 1.16
CA GLY A 101 -5.71 -11.91 2.52
C GLY A 101 -6.96 -12.09 3.38
N PRO A 102 -6.89 -11.72 4.67
CA PRO A 102 -5.65 -11.32 5.36
C PRO A 102 -4.74 -12.53 5.61
N LEU A 103 -3.45 -12.39 5.27
CA LEU A 103 -2.45 -13.42 5.58
C LEU A 103 -2.24 -13.47 7.09
N CYS A 104 -2.82 -14.48 7.72
CA CYS A 104 -2.63 -14.76 9.14
C CYS A 104 -1.23 -15.35 9.36
N LEU A 105 -0.29 -14.52 9.80
CA LEU A 105 1.03 -14.99 10.21
C LEU A 105 0.93 -15.75 11.54
N ASN A 106 0.61 -17.04 11.49
CA ASN A 106 0.78 -17.91 12.65
C ASN A 106 2.27 -18.22 12.82
N ARG A 107 3.03 -17.27 13.36
CA ARG A 107 4.36 -17.55 13.89
C ARG A 107 4.17 -18.30 15.19
N SER A 108 4.37 -19.61 15.20
CA SER A 108 4.89 -20.26 16.40
C SER A 108 6.29 -19.68 16.61
N PRO A 109 6.49 -18.80 17.59
CA PRO A 109 7.76 -18.10 17.65
C PRO A 109 8.78 -19.09 18.22
N LYS A 110 9.76 -19.47 17.42
CA LYS A 110 11.12 -19.62 17.96
C LYS A 110 11.60 -18.20 18.32
N MET A 111 10.94 -17.55 19.28
CA MET A 111 11.37 -16.25 19.79
C MET A 111 12.60 -16.50 20.65
N GLU A 112 13.61 -15.66 20.49
CA GLU A 112 14.71 -15.63 21.43
C GLU A 112 14.18 -15.36 22.85
N PRO A 113 14.78 -15.96 23.89
CA PRO A 113 14.26 -15.90 25.27
C PRO A 113 14.01 -14.47 25.77
N VAL A 114 14.84 -13.51 25.35
CA VAL A 114 14.75 -12.09 25.73
C VAL A 114 13.48 -11.44 25.15
N LEU A 115 13.23 -11.63 23.86
CA LEU A 115 12.02 -11.12 23.19
C LEU A 115 10.75 -11.75 23.78
N HIS A 116 10.80 -13.02 24.15
CA HIS A 116 9.67 -13.70 24.79
C HIS A 116 9.35 -13.10 26.16
N GLN A 117 10.37 -12.76 26.95
CA GLN A 117 10.17 -12.15 28.26
C GLN A 117 9.57 -10.74 28.17
N GLU A 118 10.01 -9.91 27.22
CA GLU A 118 9.44 -8.57 26.99
C GLU A 118 8.00 -8.63 26.48
N TYR A 119 7.71 -9.55 25.56
CA TYR A 119 6.34 -9.82 25.09
C TYR A 119 5.41 -10.17 26.24
N CYS A 120 5.84 -11.09 27.13
CA CYS A 120 5.07 -11.47 28.30
C CYS A 120 4.80 -10.29 29.25
N LYS A 121 5.77 -9.36 29.43
CA LYS A 121 5.57 -8.14 30.24
C LYS A 121 4.57 -7.18 29.60
N CYS A 122 4.62 -6.99 28.29
CA CYS A 122 3.70 -6.13 27.55
C CYS A 122 2.24 -6.65 27.67
N ILE A 123 2.04 -7.95 27.49
CA ILE A 123 0.72 -8.58 27.64
C ILE A 123 0.19 -8.42 29.07
N GLN A 124 1.01 -8.68 30.09
CA GLN A 124 0.62 -8.47 31.49
C GLN A 124 0.23 -7.01 31.79
N TRP A 125 0.95 -6.05 31.21
CA TRP A 125 0.64 -4.63 31.34
C TRP A 125 -0.69 -4.29 30.66
N LEU A 126 -0.96 -4.82 29.46
CA LEU A 126 -2.24 -4.66 28.76
C LEU A 126 -3.40 -5.23 29.60
N ASP A 127 -3.22 -6.42 30.18
CA ASP A 127 -4.23 -7.04 31.07
C ASP A 127 -4.52 -6.17 32.30
N GLN A 128 -3.51 -5.48 32.83
CA GLN A 128 -3.68 -4.54 33.94
C GLN A 128 -4.48 -3.31 33.50
N LYS A 129 -4.21 -2.76 32.31
CA LYS A 129 -4.97 -1.62 31.77
C LYS A 129 -6.43 -1.97 31.51
N LEU A 130 -6.68 -3.16 30.96
CA LEU A 130 -8.02 -3.69 30.77
C LEU A 130 -8.79 -3.77 32.10
N ARG A 131 -8.16 -4.34 33.15
CA ARG A 131 -8.75 -4.42 34.50
C ARG A 131 -9.01 -3.06 35.14
N GLN A 132 -8.27 -2.03 34.75
CA GLN A 132 -8.45 -0.65 35.23
C GLN A 132 -9.41 0.17 34.37
N GLU A 133 -10.02 -0.43 33.34
CA GLU A 133 -10.85 0.25 32.34
C GLU A 133 -10.12 1.44 31.68
N ARG A 134 -8.79 1.32 31.54
CA ARG A 134 -7.95 2.36 30.93
C ARG A 134 -7.72 2.02 29.46
N PRO A 135 -8.11 2.89 28.51
CA PRO A 135 -7.83 2.67 27.10
C PRO A 135 -6.33 2.74 26.84
N VAL A 136 -5.87 1.98 25.85
CA VAL A 136 -4.47 1.94 25.41
C VAL A 136 -4.41 2.31 23.93
N LEU A 137 -3.53 3.24 23.58
CA LEU A 137 -3.23 3.58 22.20
C LEU A 137 -1.94 2.87 21.77
N TYR A 138 -2.02 2.07 20.70
CA TYR A 138 -0.85 1.52 20.05
C TYR A 138 -0.27 2.54 19.06
N VAL A 139 1.04 2.79 19.16
CA VAL A 139 1.77 3.70 18.28
C VAL A 139 2.97 2.96 17.70
N ALA A 140 3.02 2.86 16.38
CA ALA A 140 4.16 2.31 15.66
C ALA A 140 4.29 2.98 14.29
N PHE A 141 5.52 3.26 13.89
CA PHE A 141 5.85 3.89 12.60
C PHE A 141 6.33 2.87 11.55
N GLY A 142 6.31 1.57 11.89
CA GLY A 142 6.84 0.50 11.05
C GLY A 142 8.30 0.18 11.36
N SER A 143 8.84 -0.85 10.69
CA SER A 143 10.21 -1.34 10.92
C SER A 143 11.30 -0.55 10.19
N GLN A 144 10.92 0.47 9.43
CA GLN A 144 11.81 1.29 8.59
C GLN A 144 11.61 2.79 8.86
N ALA A 145 11.01 3.13 10.00
CA ALA A 145 10.84 4.52 10.43
C ALA A 145 12.14 5.16 10.91
#